data_AF-A0A2E7UEM0-F1
#
_entry.id   AF-A0A2E7UEM0-F1
#
_cell.length_a   1.000
_cell.length_b   1.000
_cell.length_c   1.000
_cell.angle_alpha   90.00
_cell.angle_beta   90.00
_cell.angle_gamma   90.00
#
_symmetry.space_group_name_H-M   'P 1'
#
loop_
_entity.id
_entity.type
_entity.pdbx_description
1 polymer ?
#
loop_
_entity_poly.entity_id
_entity_poly.type
_entity_poly.pdbx_seq_one_letter_code
_entity_poly.pdbx_strand_id
1 'polypeptide(L)' 'MRRGVAPVERVAAPRKVADQAAQTEAMASVAALDAGDRAPIDADRVAQIRQAIEQGAYPLVPSEIADGIIAAGLFQSAGE' A
#
# COMPACT_ATOMS: atom_id res chain seq x y z
N MET A 1 20.44 58.56 -24.62
CA MET A 1 19.62 57.33 -24.68
C MET A 1 20.57 56.15 -24.80
N ARG A 2 20.59 55.19 -23.84
CA ARG A 2 20.62 53.72 -24.02
C ARG A 2 20.43 53.07 -22.65
N ARG A 3 19.20 52.62 -22.38
CA ARG A 3 18.84 51.78 -21.23
C ARG A 3 19.22 50.34 -21.59
N GLY A 4 20.22 49.77 -20.91
CA GLY A 4 20.51 48.34 -21.00
C GLY A 4 19.62 47.58 -20.03
N VAL A 5 18.71 46.77 -20.54
CA VAL A 5 17.93 45.80 -19.74
C VAL A 5 18.66 44.46 -19.78
N ALA A 6 18.92 43.87 -18.61
CA ALA A 6 19.51 42.55 -18.48
C ALA A 6 18.50 41.46 -18.92
N PRO A 7 18.94 40.34 -19.50
CA PRO A 7 18.05 39.27 -19.92
C PRO A 7 17.45 38.57 -18.70
N VAL A 8 16.12 38.43 -18.70
CA VAL A 8 15.39 37.70 -17.66
C VAL A 8 15.63 36.21 -17.90
N GLU A 9 16.24 35.53 -16.92
CA GLU A 9 16.49 34.09 -16.98
C GLU A 9 15.16 33.34 -16.98
N ARG A 10 15.01 32.41 -17.94
CA ARG A 10 13.77 31.69 -18.17
C ARG A 10 13.54 30.71 -17.02
N VAL A 11 12.46 30.87 -16.26
CA VAL A 11 12.06 29.91 -15.21
C VAL A 11 11.86 28.53 -15.85
N ALA A 12 12.56 27.53 -15.32
CA ALA A 12 12.46 26.14 -15.77
C ALA A 12 11.04 25.59 -15.53
N ALA A 13 10.49 24.94 -16.55
CA ALA A 13 9.17 24.31 -16.54
C ALA A 13 9.10 23.14 -15.52
N PRO A 14 7.91 22.82 -14.99
CA PRO A 14 7.75 21.85 -13.91
C PRO A 14 8.01 20.40 -14.38
N ARG A 15 9.14 19.81 -13.97
CA ARG A 15 9.41 18.36 -14.12
C ARG A 15 8.71 17.55 -13.02
N LYS A 16 7.38 17.63 -12.92
CA LYS A 16 6.66 16.88 -11.88
C LYS A 16 6.14 15.52 -12.36
N VAL A 17 5.92 15.34 -13.66
CA VAL A 17 5.24 14.13 -14.18
C VAL A 17 6.21 12.97 -14.46
N ALA A 18 7.38 13.24 -15.05
CA ALA A 18 8.38 12.22 -15.33
C ALA A 18 9.01 11.63 -14.05
N ASP A 19 9.18 12.47 -13.03
CA ASP A 19 9.71 12.06 -11.73
C ASP A 19 8.69 11.19 -10.96
N GLN A 20 7.40 11.52 -11.05
CA GLN A 20 6.32 10.72 -10.47
C GLN A 20 6.13 9.37 -11.18
N ALA A 21 6.28 9.35 -12.50
CA ALA A 21 6.25 8.11 -13.27
C ALA A 21 7.41 7.19 -12.89
N ALA A 22 8.63 7.71 -12.82
CA ALA A 22 9.81 6.95 -12.41
C ALA A 22 9.70 6.43 -10.95
N GLN A 23 9.13 7.21 -10.03
CA GLN A 23 8.85 6.77 -8.67
C GLN A 23 7.76 5.68 -8.62
N THR A 24 6.73 5.79 -9.46
CA THR A 24 5.65 4.79 -9.56
C THR A 24 6.18 3.47 -10.14
N GLU A 25 7.03 3.53 -11.16
CA GLU A 25 7.71 2.38 -11.75
C GLU A 25 8.66 1.72 -10.75
N ALA A 26 9.36 2.50 -9.92
CA ALA A 26 10.20 2.00 -8.83
C ALA A 26 9.38 1.30 -7.72
N MET A 27 8.21 1.83 -7.34
CA MET A 27 7.32 1.16 -6.38
C MET A 27 6.68 -0.11 -6.95
N ALA A 28 6.30 -0.09 -8.23
CA ALA A 28 5.75 -1.25 -8.93
C ALA A 28 6.78 -2.39 -9.05
N SER A 29 8.06 -2.05 -9.25
CA SER A 29 9.14 -3.04 -9.27
C SER A 29 9.42 -3.63 -7.89
N VAL A 30 9.21 -2.89 -6.79
CA VAL A 30 9.27 -3.45 -5.41
C VAL A 30 8.08 -4.37 -5.11
N ALA A 31 6.88 -4.06 -5.60
CA ALA A 31 5.70 -4.91 -5.45
C ALA A 31 5.81 -6.22 -6.25
N ALA A 32 6.61 -6.23 -7.33
CA ALA A 32 6.86 -7.37 -8.19
C ALA A 32 8.08 -8.23 -7.77
N LEU A 33 8.84 -7.82 -6.75
CA LEU A 33 9.84 -8.67 -6.10
C LEU A 33 9.12 -9.73 -5.27
N ASP A 34 8.62 -10.75 -5.96
CA ASP A 34 8.45 -12.12 -5.49
C ASP A 34 8.32 -12.29 -3.97
N ALA A 35 7.22 -11.79 -3.39
CA ALA A 35 6.50 -12.69 -2.49
C ALA A 35 6.00 -13.80 -3.42
N GLY A 36 6.84 -14.82 -3.65
CA GLY A 36 6.46 -15.99 -4.46
C GLY A 36 5.16 -16.60 -3.93
N ASP A 37 4.68 -17.66 -4.59
CA ASP A 37 3.40 -18.35 -4.33
C ASP A 37 2.99 -18.53 -2.84
N ARG A 38 3.95 -18.46 -1.92
CA ARG A 38 3.74 -18.21 -0.49
C ARG A 38 4.57 -17.02 -0.04
N ALA A 39 3.92 -15.92 0.35
CA ALA A 39 4.50 -15.01 1.33
C ALA A 39 5.09 -15.83 2.50
N PRO A 40 6.21 -15.44 3.13
CA PRO A 40 6.79 -16.21 4.22
C PRO A 40 5.80 -16.28 5.40
N ILE A 41 5.06 -17.38 5.47
CA ILE A 41 4.11 -17.67 6.55
C ILE A 41 4.87 -18.42 7.64
N ASP A 42 4.84 -17.87 8.85
CA ASP A 42 5.36 -18.51 10.06
C ASP A 42 4.34 -19.57 10.55
N ALA A 43 4.64 -20.84 10.28
CA ALA A 43 3.76 -21.97 10.65
C ALA A 43 3.66 -22.18 12.17
N ASP A 44 4.74 -21.92 12.92
CA ASP A 44 4.76 -22.04 14.38
C ASP A 44 3.84 -20.98 15.00
N ARG A 45 3.90 -19.75 14.48
CA ARG A 45 2.97 -18.68 14.90
C ARG A 45 1.51 -19.07 14.63
N VAL A 46 1.21 -19.65 13.46
CA VAL A 46 -0.16 -20.11 13.14
C VAL A 46 -0.63 -21.17 14.14
N ALA A 47 0.22 -22.14 14.49
CA ALA A 47 -0.12 -23.16 15.47
C ALA A 47 -0.42 -22.57 16.87
N GLN A 48 0.40 -21.62 17.32
CA GLN A 48 0.18 -20.93 18.60
C GLN A 48 -1.14 -20.15 18.63
N ILE A 49 -1.45 -19.42 17.55
CA ILE A 49 -2.71 -18.67 17.45
C ILE A 49 -3.91 -19.62 17.48
N ARG A 50 -3.86 -20.73 16.74
CA ARG A 50 -4.93 -21.75 16.75
C ARG A 50 -5.16 -22.29 18.16
N GLN A 51 -4.10 -22.64 18.87
CA GLN A 51 -4.17 -23.10 20.25
C GLN A 51 -4.79 -22.04 21.19
N ALA A 52 -4.41 -20.77 21.04
CA ALA A 52 -4.96 -19.68 21.85
C ALA A 52 -6.47 -19.45 21.58
N ILE A 53 -6.91 -19.62 20.34
CA ILE A 53 -8.34 -19.57 19.98
C ILE A 53 -9.10 -20.73 20.62
N GLU A 54 -8.58 -21.96 20.54
CA GLU A 54 -9.18 -23.15 21.15
C GLU A 54 -9.33 -23.00 22.67
N GLN A 55 -8.37 -22.35 23.33
CA GLN A 55 -8.38 -22.09 24.77
C GLN A 55 -9.24 -20.88 25.17
N GLY A 56 -9.76 -20.11 24.20
CA GLY A 56 -10.48 -18.86 24.46
C GLY A 56 -9.60 -17.71 24.96
N ALA A 57 -8.27 -17.85 24.87
CA ALA A 57 -7.30 -16.85 25.29
C ALA A 57 -6.97 -15.83 24.18
N TYR A 58 -7.41 -16.09 22.95
CA TYR A 58 -7.31 -15.14 21.84
C TYR A 58 -8.57 -14.25 21.79
N PRO A 59 -8.44 -12.92 21.88
CA PRO A 59 -9.59 -12.03 21.89
C PRO A 59 -10.28 -12.03 20.52
N LEU A 60 -11.59 -12.30 20.52
CA LEU A 60 -12.43 -12.25 19.33
C LEU A 60 -13.45 -11.13 19.51
N VAL A 61 -13.30 -10.05 18.73
CA VAL A 61 -14.17 -8.87 18.80
C VAL A 61 -15.02 -8.81 17.54
N PRO A 62 -16.35 -9.04 17.63
CA PRO A 62 -17.22 -9.11 16.45
C PRO A 62 -17.17 -7.88 15.54
N SER A 63 -17.03 -6.69 16.11
CA SER A 63 -16.92 -5.44 15.34
C SER A 63 -15.63 -5.37 14.52
N GLU A 64 -14.48 -5.72 15.12
CA GLU A 64 -13.19 -5.72 14.41
C GLU A 64 -13.16 -6.77 13.29
N ILE A 65 -13.80 -7.92 13.51
CA ILE A 65 -13.95 -8.96 12.49
C ILE A 65 -14.78 -8.42 11.31
N ALA A 66 -15.92 -7.78 11.60
CA ALA A 66 -16.78 -7.19 10.56
C ALA A 66 -16.03 -6.11 9.76
N ASP A 67 -15.30 -5.22 10.43
CA ASP A 67 -14.49 -4.19 9.79
C ASP A 67 -13.42 -4.81 8.89
N GLY A 68 -12.76 -5.88 9.35
CA GLY A 68 -11.77 -6.62 8.56
C GLY A 68 -12.35 -7.25 7.28
N ILE A 69 -13.55 -7.84 7.36
CA ILE A 69 -14.23 -8.43 6.18
C ILE A 69 -14.60 -7.35 5.17
N ILE A 70 -15.11 -6.19 5.63
CA ILE A 70 -15.47 -5.06 4.77
C ILE A 70 -14.21 -4.48 4.11
N ALA A 71 -13.14 -4.26 4.89
CA ALA A 71 -11.87 -3.73 4.39
C ALA A 71 -11.21 -4.65 3.37
N ALA A 72 -11.36 -5.97 3.54
CA ALA A 72 -10.88 -6.96 2.59
C ALA A 72 -11.75 -7.08 1.32
N GLY A 73 -12.86 -6.34 1.21
CA GLY A 73 -13.80 -6.42 0.09
C GLY A 73 -14.54 -7.74 0.00
N LEU A 74 -14.49 -8.56 1.07
CA LEU A 74 -15.14 -9.88 1.13
C LEU A 74 -16.64 -9.77 1.40
N PHE A 75 -17.08 -8.62 1.92
CA PHE A 75 -18.48 -8.29 2.11
C PHE A 75 -18.98 -7.42 0.94
N GLN A 76 -19.28 -8.05 -0.20
CA GLN A 76 -20.01 -7.39 -1.28
C GLN A 76 -21.51 -7.57 -1.02
N SER A 77 -22.22 -6.47 -0.72
CA SER A 77 -23.68 -6.49 -0.70
C SER A 77 -24.16 -6.91 -2.09
N ALA A 78 -24.81 -8.07 -2.21
CA ALA A 78 -25.46 -8.48 -3.45
C ALA A 78 -26.51 -7.42 -3.83
N GLY A 79 -26.21 -6.61 -4.83
CA GLY A 79 -27.04 -5.47 -5.21
C GLY A 79 -26.45 -4.65 -6.34
N GLU A 80 -26.24 -5.28 -7.49
CA GLU A 80 -26.64 -4.82 -8.84
C GLU A 80 -26.71 -6.02 -9.79
#